data_AF-A0A958IYJ3-F1
#
_entry.id   AF-A0A958IYJ3-F1
#
_cell.length_a   1.000
_cell.length_b   1.000
_cell.length_c   1.000
_cell.angle_alpha   90.00
_cell.angle_beta   90.00
_cell.angle_gamma   90.00
#
_symmetry.space_group_name_H-M   'P 1'
#
loop_
_entity.id
_entity.type
_entity.pdbx_description
1 polymer ?
#
loop_
_entity_poly.entity_id
_entity_poly.type
_entity_poly.pdbx_seq_one_letter_code
_entity_poly.pdbx_strand_id
1 'polypeptide(L)'
;MEPDNGSLQTDEIEKSNSKMVEIDGETIEYDQLIREYKSLKDNAITNKKLYRKAVSKYLQEKELKPYQAELIKMQQTLEKTGQKMIILFEGRDAAGKGGTIRRVTRYMNEKHYRVVALGRP
;
A
#
# COMPACT_ATOMS: atom_id res chain seq x y z
N MET A 1 68.22 21.64 -26.64
CA MET A 1 67.06 22.03 -25.80
C MET A 1 65.93 21.11 -26.22
N GLU A 2 65.62 20.12 -25.41
CA GLU A 2 64.52 19.19 -25.68
C GLU A 2 63.17 19.80 -25.26
N PRO A 3 62.07 19.54 -25.99
CA PRO A 3 60.75 19.99 -25.61
C PRO A 3 60.15 19.11 -24.50
N ASP A 4 59.52 19.80 -23.55
CA ASP A 4 58.81 19.27 -22.39
C ASP A 4 57.51 18.54 -22.80
N ASN A 5 57.51 17.21 -22.68
CA ASN A 5 56.36 16.32 -22.94
C ASN A 5 55.64 15.91 -21.64
N GLY A 6 55.62 16.77 -20.61
CA GLY A 6 55.11 16.42 -19.28
C GLY A 6 53.61 16.65 -19.03
N SER A 7 52.87 17.33 -19.90
CA SER A 7 51.53 17.86 -19.57
C SER A 7 50.34 17.19 -20.27
N LEU A 8 50.56 16.22 -21.15
CA LEU A 8 49.48 15.56 -21.91
C LEU A 8 49.06 14.19 -21.37
N GLN A 9 49.76 13.66 -20.35
CA GLN A 9 49.57 12.27 -19.89
C GLN A 9 48.73 12.12 -18.62
N THR A 10 48.37 13.22 -17.95
CA THR A 10 47.59 13.20 -16.70
C THR A 10 46.09 13.30 -16.92
N ASP A 11 45.63 13.86 -18.04
CA ASP A 11 44.20 14.08 -18.34
C ASP A 11 43.49 12.86 -18.96
N GLU A 12 44.24 11.84 -19.37
CA GLU A 12 43.68 10.58 -19.90
C GLU A 12 43.47 9.50 -18.82
N ILE A 13 44.10 9.63 -17.65
CA ILE A 13 44.05 8.61 -16.59
C ILE A 13 42.77 8.71 -15.73
N GLU A 14 42.08 9.86 -15.72
CA GLU A 14 40.85 10.04 -14.91
C GLU A 14 39.54 9.61 -15.59
N LYS A 15 39.54 9.28 -16.90
CA LYS A 15 38.29 9.05 -17.66
C LYS A 15 37.87 7.60 -17.86
N SER A 16 38.56 6.60 -17.30
CA SER A 16 38.15 5.19 -17.50
C SER A 16 38.46 4.22 -16.35
N ASN A 17 38.62 4.69 -15.11
CA ASN A 17 38.66 3.78 -13.97
C ASN A 17 37.23 3.44 -13.52
N SER A 18 36.59 2.54 -14.26
CA SER A 18 35.44 1.81 -13.77
C SER A 18 35.96 0.91 -12.62
N LYS A 19 35.80 1.40 -11.39
CA LYS A 19 36.42 0.80 -10.20
C LYS A 19 35.82 -0.59 -10.01
N MET A 20 36.53 -1.62 -10.43
CA MET A 20 36.12 -3.00 -10.21
C MET A 20 36.36 -3.38 -8.75
N VAL A 21 35.41 -4.09 -8.15
CA VAL A 21 35.51 -4.62 -6.79
C VAL A 21 35.23 -6.12 -6.84
N GLU A 22 36.14 -6.91 -6.27
CA GLU A 22 35.97 -8.36 -6.16
C GLU A 22 35.21 -8.71 -4.88
N ILE A 23 34.09 -9.39 -5.01
CA ILE A 23 33.22 -9.83 -3.90
C ILE A 23 32.87 -11.29 -4.15
N ASP A 24 33.14 -12.16 -3.18
CA ASP A 24 32.81 -13.60 -3.24
C ASP A 24 33.32 -14.33 -4.50
N GLY A 25 34.43 -13.86 -5.08
CA GLY A 25 35.04 -14.42 -6.30
C GLY A 25 34.46 -13.86 -7.61
N GLU A 26 33.54 -12.90 -7.54
CA GLU A 26 33.00 -12.19 -8.71
C GLU A 26 33.53 -10.75 -8.77
N THR A 27 33.94 -10.32 -9.96
CA THR A 27 34.36 -8.93 -10.19
C THR A 27 33.17 -8.09 -10.62
N ILE A 28 32.82 -7.09 -9.82
CA ILE A 28 31.64 -6.24 -10.02
C ILE A 28 32.08 -4.79 -10.17
N GLU A 29 31.45 -4.07 -11.10
CA GLU A 29 31.60 -2.63 -11.24
C GLU A 29 31.08 -1.88 -10.01
N TYR A 30 31.89 -0.99 -9.43
CA TYR A 30 31.53 -0.24 -8.23
C TYR A 30 30.22 0.55 -8.38
N ASP A 31 29.99 1.14 -9.55
CA ASP A 31 28.73 1.83 -9.85
C ASP A 31 27.53 0.89 -9.88
N GLN A 32 27.72 -0.33 -10.37
CA GLN A 32 26.68 -1.37 -10.35
C GLN A 32 26.37 -1.79 -8.91
N LEU A 33 27.40 -2.01 -8.09
CA LEU A 33 27.26 -2.34 -6.68
C LEU A 33 26.51 -1.24 -5.89
N ILE A 34 26.85 0.04 -6.13
CA ILE A 34 26.13 1.17 -5.51
C ILE A 34 24.67 1.20 -5.94
N ARG A 35 24.37 0.99 -7.23
CA ARG A 35 22.99 0.97 -7.74
C ARG A 35 22.19 -0.16 -7.09
N GLU A 36 22.77 -1.34 -6.99
CA GLU A 36 22.14 -2.50 -6.37
C GLU A 36 21.89 -2.27 -4.88
N TYR A 37 22.89 -1.80 -4.13
CA TYR A 37 22.73 -1.45 -2.71
C TYR A 37 21.60 -0.43 -2.49
N LYS A 38 21.54 0.63 -3.30
CA LYS A 38 20.46 1.63 -3.23
C LYS A 38 19.10 0.99 -3.50
N SER A 39 18.98 0.17 -4.54
CA SER A 39 17.74 -0.53 -4.87
C SER A 39 17.28 -1.46 -3.75
N LEU A 40 18.18 -2.28 -3.19
CA LEU A 40 17.88 -3.17 -2.07
C LEU A 40 17.42 -2.40 -0.83
N LYS A 41 18.07 -1.27 -0.52
CA LYS A 41 17.68 -0.40 0.59
C LYS A 41 16.29 0.20 0.39
N ASP A 42 15.99 0.71 -0.80
CA ASP A 42 14.68 1.27 -1.13
C ASP A 42 13.57 0.21 -1.09
N ASN A 43 13.86 -1.00 -1.58
CA ASN A 43 12.97 -2.15 -1.50
C ASN A 43 12.70 -2.55 -0.04
N ALA A 44 13.72 -2.60 0.81
CA ALA A 44 13.55 -2.92 2.23
C ALA A 44 12.63 -1.90 2.94
N ILE A 45 12.80 -0.60 2.66
CA ILE A 45 11.94 0.46 3.20
C ILE A 45 10.49 0.29 2.70
N THR A 46 10.33 0.05 1.40
CA THR A 46 9.02 -0.15 0.76
C THR A 46 8.30 -1.37 1.35
N ASN A 47 9.00 -2.50 1.47
CA ASN A 47 8.47 -3.73 2.05
C ASN A 47 8.05 -3.53 3.51
N LYS A 48 8.85 -2.83 4.32
CA LYS A 48 8.49 -2.49 5.70
C LYS A 48 7.23 -1.64 5.77
N LYS A 49 7.07 -0.67 4.87
CA LYS A 49 5.86 0.17 4.79
C LYS A 49 4.63 -0.63 4.38
N LEU A 50 4.76 -1.51 3.39
CA LEU A 50 3.69 -2.40 2.94
C LEU A 50 3.26 -3.36 4.05
N TYR A 51 4.21 -3.99 4.73
CA TYR A 51 3.95 -4.87 5.87
C TYR A 51 3.16 -4.13 6.97
N ARG A 52 3.62 -2.94 7.38
CA ARG A 52 2.91 -2.12 8.38
C ARG A 52 1.48 -1.80 7.95
N LYS A 53 1.27 -1.44 6.68
CA LYS A 53 -0.07 -1.16 6.13
C LYS A 53 -0.97 -2.40 6.14
N ALA A 54 -0.43 -3.57 5.78
CA ALA A 54 -1.16 -4.83 5.80
C ALA A 54 -1.57 -5.23 7.23
N VAL A 55 -0.65 -5.13 8.19
CA VAL A 55 -0.92 -5.40 9.61
C VAL A 55 -1.98 -4.45 10.17
N SER A 56 -1.85 -3.15 9.91
CA SER A 56 -2.84 -2.15 10.37
C SER A 56 -4.23 -2.44 9.80
N LYS A 57 -4.32 -2.76 8.51
CA LYS A 57 -5.59 -3.15 7.88
C LYS A 57 -6.18 -4.42 8.51
N TYR A 58 -5.36 -5.43 8.76
CA TYR A 58 -5.79 -6.67 9.41
C TYR A 58 -6.35 -6.42 10.81
N LEU A 59 -5.67 -5.59 11.61
CA LEU A 59 -6.13 -5.26 12.96
C LEU A 59 -7.46 -4.50 12.93
N GLN A 60 -7.59 -3.49 12.06
CA GLN A 60 -8.85 -2.77 11.87
C GLN A 60 -10.00 -3.69 11.44
N GLU A 61 -9.75 -4.61 10.50
CA GLU A 61 -10.77 -5.58 10.09
C GLU A 61 -11.12 -6.55 11.22
N LYS A 62 -10.15 -6.95 12.04
CA LYS A 62 -10.37 -7.79 13.22
C LYS A 62 -11.25 -7.10 14.25
N GLU A 63 -11.04 -5.81 14.51
CA GLU A 63 -11.84 -5.01 15.44
C GLU A 63 -13.29 -4.82 14.98
N LEU A 64 -13.54 -4.80 13.67
CA LEU A 64 -14.90 -4.65 13.12
C LEU A 64 -15.73 -5.95 13.17
N LYS A 65 -15.10 -7.13 13.21
CA LYS A 65 -15.79 -8.43 13.14
C LYS A 65 -16.89 -8.62 14.20
N PRO A 66 -16.69 -8.29 15.49
CA PRO A 66 -17.73 -8.47 16.51
C PRO A 66 -18.98 -7.64 16.19
N TYR A 67 -18.81 -6.39 15.77
CA TYR A 67 -19.94 -5.51 15.41
C TYR A 67 -20.70 -6.01 14.17
N GLN A 68 -20.00 -6.63 13.22
CA GLN A 68 -20.64 -7.25 12.07
C GLN A 68 -21.48 -8.47 12.49
N ALA A 69 -21.04 -9.24 13.49
CA ALA A 69 -21.86 -10.32 14.05
C ALA A 69 -23.11 -9.78 14.75
N GLU A 70 -22.99 -8.68 15.50
CA GLU A 70 -24.14 -8.02 16.14
C GLU A 70 -25.14 -7.46 15.12
N LEU A 71 -24.65 -6.93 13.99
CA LEU A 71 -25.52 -6.50 12.88
C LEU A 71 -26.35 -7.66 12.30
N ILE A 72 -25.77 -8.85 12.18
CA ILE A 72 -26.50 -10.04 11.71
C ILE A 72 -27.56 -10.47 12.74
N LYS A 73 -27.22 -10.46 14.04
CA LYS A 73 -28.18 -10.76 15.11
C LYS A 73 -29.34 -9.75 15.12
N MET A 74 -29.03 -8.46 14.98
CA MET A 74 -30.02 -7.40 14.89
C MET A 74 -30.95 -7.63 13.70
N GLN A 75 -30.40 -7.94 12.51
CA GLN A 75 -31.17 -8.27 11.33
C GLN A 75 -32.13 -9.45 11.58
N GLN A 76 -31.63 -10.55 12.16
CA GLN A 76 -32.45 -11.72 12.50
C GLN A 76 -33.58 -11.37 13.47
N THR A 77 -33.32 -10.50 14.44
CA THR A 77 -34.37 -10.03 15.37
C THR A 77 -35.43 -9.23 14.64
N LEU A 78 -35.05 -8.28 13.78
CA LEU A 78 -36.00 -7.49 12.97
C LEU A 78 -36.88 -8.39 12.08
N GLU A 79 -36.28 -9.41 11.45
CA GLU A 79 -36.99 -10.39 10.64
C GLU A 79 -38.00 -11.20 11.47
N LYS A 80 -37.59 -11.68 12.65
CA LYS A 80 -38.47 -12.46 13.55
C LYS A 80 -39.61 -11.63 14.13
N THR A 81 -39.37 -10.35 14.44
CA THR A 81 -40.38 -9.46 15.04
C THR A 81 -41.23 -8.74 14.00
N GLY A 82 -40.86 -8.81 12.72
CA GLY A 82 -41.51 -8.05 11.64
C GLY A 82 -41.24 -6.54 11.71
N GLN A 83 -40.27 -6.10 12.51
CA GLN A 83 -39.91 -4.69 12.65
C GLN A 83 -39.11 -4.20 11.44
N LYS A 84 -39.33 -2.93 11.09
CA LYS A 84 -38.64 -2.26 9.97
C LYS A 84 -37.61 -1.28 10.52
N MET A 85 -36.43 -1.25 9.91
CA MET A 85 -35.35 -0.32 10.24
C MET A 85 -34.92 0.45 8.99
N ILE A 86 -34.62 1.74 9.17
CA ILE A 86 -34.02 2.60 8.15
C ILE A 86 -32.72 3.16 8.71
N ILE A 87 -31.66 3.13 7.90
CA ILE A 87 -30.36 3.73 8.22
C ILE A 87 -30.09 4.80 7.16
N LEU A 88 -29.93 6.05 7.59
CA LEU A 88 -29.62 7.17 6.71
C LEU A 88 -28.12 7.48 6.78
N PHE A 89 -27.48 7.58 5.62
CA PHE A 89 -26.06 7.93 5.50
C PHE A 89 -25.93 9.31 4.85
N GLU A 90 -25.60 10.33 5.63
CA GLU A 90 -25.33 11.68 5.13
C GLU A 90 -23.85 12.06 5.22
N GLY A 91 -23.47 13.13 4.52
CA GLY A 91 -22.11 13.67 4.50
C GLY A 91 -21.74 14.28 3.16
N ARG A 92 -20.62 15.01 3.13
CA ARG A 92 -20.09 15.63 1.90
C ARG A 92 -19.65 14.60 0.87
N ASP A 93 -19.40 15.06 -0.35
CA ASP A 93 -18.73 14.27 -1.37
C ASP A 93 -17.37 13.79 -0.87
N ALA A 94 -17.00 12.57 -1.26
CA ALA A 94 -15.80 11.87 -0.79
C ALA A 94 -15.70 11.58 0.73
N ALA A 95 -16.74 11.83 1.55
CA ALA A 95 -16.73 11.51 2.98
C ALA A 95 -16.68 9.99 3.31
N GLY A 96 -16.78 9.12 2.30
CA GLY A 96 -16.66 7.67 2.48
C GLY A 96 -17.98 6.93 2.75
N LYS A 97 -19.14 7.57 2.53
CA LYS A 97 -20.49 7.00 2.73
C LYS A 97 -20.65 5.60 2.12
N GLY A 98 -20.30 5.44 0.84
CA GLY A 98 -20.39 4.15 0.15
C GLY A 98 -19.47 3.06 0.73
N GLY A 99 -18.31 3.46 1.28
CA GLY A 99 -17.42 2.54 2.00
C GLY A 99 -18.03 2.05 3.31
N THR A 100 -18.73 2.93 4.03
CA THR A 100 -19.45 2.58 5.26
C THR A 100 -20.64 1.67 4.98
N ILE A 101 -21.48 2.01 3.99
CA ILE A 101 -22.60 1.14 3.55
C ILE A 101 -22.07 -0.26 3.25
N ARG A 102 -21.00 -0.37 2.45
CA ARG A 102 -20.38 -1.66 2.10
C ARG A 102 -19.87 -2.44 3.31
N ARG A 103 -19.43 -1.79 4.40
CA ARG A 103 -18.95 -2.47 5.62
C ARG A 103 -20.11 -2.97 6.48
N VAL A 104 -21.20 -2.21 6.55
CA VAL A 104 -22.43 -2.58 7.25
C VAL A 104 -23.10 -3.76 6.55
N THR A 105 -23.24 -3.71 5.22
CA THR A 105 -23.96 -4.74 4.46
C THR A 105 -23.12 -5.95 4.08
N ARG A 106 -21.79 -5.95 4.36
CA ARG A 106 -20.84 -6.97 3.87
C ARG A 106 -21.26 -8.42 4.11
N TYR A 107 -21.86 -8.69 5.27
CA TYR A 107 -22.23 -10.03 5.72
C TYR A 107 -23.74 -10.18 5.96
N MET A 108 -24.54 -9.17 5.62
CA MET A 108 -25.99 -9.23 5.74
C MET A 108 -26.57 -10.04 4.58
N ASN A 109 -27.69 -10.72 4.82
CA ASN A 109 -28.39 -11.42 3.74
C ASN A 109 -29.08 -10.40 2.82
N GLU A 110 -28.65 -10.34 1.56
CA GLU A 110 -29.11 -9.40 0.52
C GLU A 110 -30.62 -9.46 0.24
N LYS A 111 -31.28 -10.59 0.54
CA LYS A 111 -32.73 -10.74 0.34
C LYS A 111 -33.57 -9.92 1.32
N HIS A 112 -32.96 -9.44 2.41
CA HIS A 112 -33.66 -8.83 3.52
C HIS A 112 -33.24 -7.39 3.81
N TYR A 113 -32.34 -6.81 3.00
CA TYR A 113 -32.04 -5.38 3.02
C TYR A 113 -32.12 -4.78 1.63
N ARG A 114 -32.26 -3.45 1.56
CA ARG A 114 -32.17 -2.69 0.32
C ARG A 114 -31.28 -1.48 0.53
N VAL A 115 -30.36 -1.25 -0.40
CA VAL A 115 -29.59 0.00 -0.47
C VAL A 115 -30.27 0.87 -1.52
N VAL A 116 -30.71 2.06 -1.11
CA VAL A 116 -31.38 3.01 -1.99
C VAL A 116 -30.50 4.24 -2.14
N ALA A 117 -30.17 4.59 -3.38
CA ALA A 117 -29.59 5.87 -3.72
C ALA A 117 -30.71 6.74 -4.30
N LEU A 118 -31.08 7.80 -3.59
CA LEU A 118 -32.09 8.73 -4.07
C LEU A 118 -31.47 9.59 -5.17
N GLY A 119 -32.08 9.58 -6.36
CA GLY A 119 -31.73 10.46 -7.47
C GLY A 119 -32.26 11.87 -7.26
N ARG A 120 -32.04 12.75 -8.24
CA ARG A 120 -32.78 14.02 -8.27
C ARG A 120 -34.28 13.71 -8.47
N PRO A 121 -35.17 14.42 -7.76
CA PRO A 121 -36.61 14.25 -7.91
C PRO A 121 -37.09 14.63 -9.31
#